data_AF-A0A0E3QDG8-F1
#
_entry.id   AF-A0A0E3QDG8-F1
#
_cell.length_a   1.000
_cell.length_b   1.000
_cell.length_c   1.000
_cell.angle_alpha   90.00
_cell.angle_beta   90.00
_cell.angle_gamma   90.00
#
_symmetry.space_group_name_H-M   'P 1'
#
loop_
_entity.id
_entity.type
_entity.pdbx_description
1 polymer ?
#
loop_
_entity_poly.entity_id
_entity_poly.type
_entity_poly.pdbx_seq_one_letter_code
_entity_poly.pdbx_strand_id
1 'polypeptide(L)'
;MVKASITGSIIGNLLLILGMAFLFGGLGKDEQEFNTTAAKTSASTLFLATTAIVMPAVFVLTSENPSDTIVETLSIAVSVIMAVSYLASLLFSLHTHKHLYTVDTADYVARWSVKKSIAVLFASTVTVAVISEILVGSIEPLAENLGWTELFIGMIFIAIIGNAAEHVSAVTIAIKNRMDLALQIAIGSTTQIAMFVVPVLVFTSYFFENPMNLIFTTFELAAIVSAVLMVKSIIEDGKSNWFEGLQLLGTYGIMAVVSFLHP
;
A
#
# COMPACT_ATOMS: atom_id res chain seq x y z
N MET A 1 -3.62 1.59 -16.05
CA MET A 1 -2.71 0.67 -15.32
C MET A 1 -2.04 1.23 -14.05
N VAL A 2 -1.17 2.27 -14.10
CA VAL A 2 -0.35 2.70 -12.93
C VAL A 2 -1.20 3.01 -11.69
N LYS A 3 -2.24 3.84 -11.83
CA LYS A 3 -3.19 4.16 -10.76
C LYS A 3 -3.86 2.91 -10.15
N ALA A 4 -4.31 1.98 -11.00
CA ALA A 4 -4.89 0.72 -10.53
C ALA A 4 -3.88 -0.11 -9.73
N SER A 5 -2.61 -0.17 -10.14
CA SER A 5 -1.56 -0.87 -9.38
C SER A 5 -1.26 -0.23 -8.02
N ILE A 6 -1.33 1.10 -7.93
CA ILE A 6 -1.19 1.84 -6.66
C ILE A 6 -2.36 1.53 -5.74
N THR A 7 -3.59 1.64 -6.25
CA THR A 7 -4.83 1.27 -5.55
C THR A 7 -4.72 -0.15 -5.01
N GLY A 8 -4.33 -1.08 -5.89
CA GLY A 8 -4.15 -2.49 -5.56
C GLY A 8 -3.11 -2.74 -4.49
N SER A 9 -1.99 -2.03 -4.53
CA SER A 9 -0.93 -2.15 -3.53
C SER A 9 -1.39 -1.64 -2.17
N ILE A 10 -2.14 -0.53 -2.14
CA ILE A 10 -2.73 0.03 -0.90
C ILE A 10 -3.73 -0.95 -0.29
N ILE A 11 -4.76 -1.37 -1.05
CA ILE A 11 -5.79 -2.29 -0.52
C ILE A 11 -5.20 -3.68 -0.24
N GLY A 12 -4.22 -4.13 -1.03
CA GLY A 12 -3.53 -5.40 -0.85
C GLY A 12 -2.79 -5.43 0.47
N ASN A 13 -2.06 -4.38 0.79
CA ASN A 13 -1.37 -4.29 2.06
C ASN A 13 -2.34 -4.17 3.25
N LEU A 14 -3.36 -3.31 3.12
CA LEU A 14 -4.30 -3.04 4.20
C LEU A 14 -5.28 -4.18 4.46
N LEU A 15 -5.76 -4.88 3.43
CA LEU A 15 -6.80 -5.89 3.57
C LEU A 15 -6.26 -7.31 3.40
N LEU A 16 -5.46 -7.55 2.36
CA LEU A 16 -4.97 -8.89 2.06
C LEU A 16 -3.82 -9.28 3.01
N ILE A 17 -2.76 -8.47 3.14
CA ILE A 17 -1.63 -8.78 4.02
C ILE A 17 -2.06 -8.79 5.48
N LEU A 18 -2.70 -7.72 5.96
CA LEU A 18 -3.17 -7.67 7.34
C LEU A 18 -4.21 -8.75 7.61
N GLY A 19 -5.14 -9.00 6.67
CA GLY A 19 -6.13 -10.06 6.81
C GLY A 19 -5.49 -11.44 6.97
N MET A 20 -4.49 -11.77 6.14
CA MET A 20 -3.73 -13.01 6.29
C MET A 20 -2.93 -13.04 7.59
N ALA A 21 -2.30 -11.92 7.98
CA ALA A 21 -1.51 -11.83 9.20
C ALA A 21 -2.38 -12.06 10.45
N PHE A 22 -3.56 -11.45 10.51
CA PHE A 22 -4.51 -11.59 11.61
C PHE A 22 -5.13 -12.98 11.64
N LEU A 23 -5.52 -13.50 10.47
CA LEU A 23 -6.06 -14.85 10.34
C LEU A 23 -5.04 -15.88 10.83
N PHE A 24 -3.88 -16.00 10.17
CA PHE A 24 -2.90 -17.03 10.49
C PHE A 24 -2.15 -16.79 11.79
N GLY A 25 -1.97 -15.52 12.19
CA GLY A 25 -1.37 -15.18 13.48
C GLY A 25 -2.27 -15.50 14.68
N GLY A 26 -3.59 -15.33 14.51
CA GLY A 26 -4.61 -15.57 15.51
C GLY A 26 -5.12 -17.01 15.57
N LEU A 27 -4.81 -17.87 14.59
CA LEU A 27 -5.16 -19.29 14.65
C LEU A 27 -4.55 -19.95 15.91
N GLY A 28 -5.41 -20.53 16.74
CA GLY A 28 -5.01 -21.16 18.00
C GLY A 28 -4.69 -20.19 19.14
N LYS A 29 -5.04 -18.91 19.00
CA LYS A 29 -4.95 -17.89 20.05
C LYS A 29 -6.30 -17.19 20.20
N ASP A 30 -6.60 -16.70 21.39
CA ASP A 30 -7.80 -15.89 21.62
C ASP A 30 -7.62 -14.50 20.98
N GLU A 31 -6.50 -13.83 21.28
CA GLU A 31 -6.16 -12.48 20.77
C GLU A 31 -4.63 -12.32 20.61
N GLN A 32 -4.20 -11.38 19.77
CA GLN A 32 -2.83 -10.86 19.71
C GLN A 32 -2.80 -9.36 19.94
N GLU A 33 -1.98 -8.91 20.88
CA GLU A 33 -1.86 -7.50 21.24
C GLU A 33 -0.76 -6.80 20.44
N PHE A 34 -0.94 -5.50 20.25
CA PHE A 34 0.03 -4.58 19.64
C PHE A 34 -0.09 -3.18 20.25
N ASN A 35 0.91 -2.34 20.00
CA ASN A 35 1.02 -1.00 20.56
C ASN A 35 -0.05 -0.06 19.97
N THR A 36 -1.04 0.29 20.79
CA THR A 36 -2.14 1.20 20.41
C THR A 36 -1.67 2.59 19.98
N THR A 37 -0.59 3.12 20.56
CA THR A 37 -0.09 4.46 20.21
C THR A 37 0.53 4.44 18.81
N ALA A 38 1.39 3.46 18.53
CA ALA A 38 1.99 3.30 17.20
C ALA A 38 0.91 3.01 16.13
N ALA A 39 -0.08 2.16 16.46
CA ALA A 39 -1.22 1.87 15.59
C ALA A 39 -2.04 3.12 15.28
N LYS A 40 -2.38 3.93 16.30
CA LYS A 40 -3.14 5.19 16.13
C LYS A 40 -2.38 6.23 15.32
N THR A 41 -1.08 6.39 15.54
CA THR A 41 -0.24 7.29 14.72
C THR A 41 -0.25 6.82 13.26
N SER A 42 -0.05 5.53 13.03
CA SER A 42 -0.04 4.94 11.68
C SER A 42 -1.40 5.10 10.97
N ALA A 43 -2.50 4.88 11.69
CA ALA A 43 -3.86 5.11 11.18
C ALA A 43 -4.11 6.58 10.80
N SER A 44 -3.59 7.51 11.60
CA SER A 44 -3.72 8.95 11.34
C SER A 44 -2.95 9.36 10.08
N THR A 45 -1.76 8.79 9.87
CA THR A 45 -0.97 9.02 8.65
C THR A 45 -1.65 8.42 7.41
N LEU A 46 -2.21 7.21 7.51
CA LEU A 46 -3.02 6.63 6.42
C LEU A 46 -4.23 7.51 6.07
N PHE A 47 -4.90 8.08 7.07
CA PHE A 47 -6.03 8.97 6.85
C PHE A 47 -5.62 10.25 6.12
N LEU A 48 -4.47 10.84 6.49
CA LEU A 48 -3.88 11.97 5.77
C LEU A 48 -3.58 11.59 4.31
N ALA A 49 -2.94 10.44 4.08
CA ALA A 49 -2.62 9.96 2.73
C ALA A 49 -3.89 9.76 1.89
N THR A 50 -4.92 9.18 2.48
CA THR A 50 -6.24 8.99 1.84
C THR A 50 -6.88 10.31 1.49
N THR A 51 -6.87 11.28 2.40
CA THR A 51 -7.39 12.63 2.15
C THR A 51 -6.66 13.27 0.98
N ALA A 52 -5.33 13.17 0.94
CA ALA A 52 -4.54 13.71 -0.15
C ALA A 52 -4.88 13.06 -1.51
N ILE A 53 -5.18 11.76 -1.55
CA ILE A 53 -5.59 11.07 -2.78
C ILE A 53 -7.03 11.45 -3.20
N VAL A 54 -7.94 11.62 -2.24
CA VAL A 54 -9.37 11.88 -2.49
C VAL A 54 -9.65 13.32 -2.91
N MET A 55 -8.98 14.31 -2.28
CA MET A 55 -9.31 15.73 -2.47
C MET A 55 -9.17 16.23 -3.92
N PRO A 56 -8.14 15.84 -4.71
CA PRO A 56 -8.07 16.19 -6.13
C PRO A 56 -9.29 15.71 -6.93
N ALA A 57 -9.77 14.49 -6.67
CA ALA A 57 -10.94 13.96 -7.36
C ALA A 57 -12.22 14.68 -6.94
N VAL A 58 -12.39 14.98 -5.65
CA VAL A 58 -13.52 15.78 -5.16
C VAL A 58 -13.54 17.17 -5.82
N PHE A 59 -12.38 17.81 -5.95
CA PHE A 59 -12.26 19.09 -6.64
C PHE A 59 -12.75 19.00 -8.09
N VAL A 60 -12.34 17.98 -8.84
CA VAL A 60 -12.77 17.77 -10.23
C VAL A 60 -14.27 17.51 -10.34
N LEU A 61 -14.84 16.73 -9.42
CA LEU A 61 -16.27 16.41 -9.40
C LEU A 61 -17.16 17.59 -9.00
N THR A 62 -16.62 18.56 -8.27
CA THR A 62 -17.36 19.71 -7.74
C THR A 62 -17.11 21.02 -8.50
N SER A 63 -16.10 21.04 -9.37
CA SER A 63 -15.78 22.19 -10.23
C SER A 63 -16.43 22.02 -11.60
N GLU A 64 -17.03 23.08 -12.13
CA GLU A 64 -17.54 23.09 -13.51
C GLU A 64 -16.36 23.08 -14.49
N ASN A 65 -16.05 21.92 -15.08
CA ASN A 65 -15.01 21.71 -16.11
C ASN A 65 -13.68 22.43 -15.79
N PRO A 66 -12.97 22.04 -14.72
CA PRO A 66 -11.67 22.62 -14.41
C PRO A 66 -10.71 22.40 -15.57
N SER A 67 -9.86 23.39 -15.87
CA SER A 67 -8.84 23.21 -16.91
C SER A 67 -7.79 22.19 -16.48
N ASP A 68 -7.21 21.48 -17.46
CA ASP A 68 -6.17 20.47 -17.23
C ASP A 68 -4.97 21.06 -16.45
N THR A 69 -4.61 22.32 -16.73
CA THR A 69 -3.55 23.04 -16.00
C THR A 69 -3.85 23.16 -14.51
N ILE A 70 -5.10 23.39 -14.12
CA ILE A 70 -5.49 23.48 -12.71
C ILE A 70 -5.41 22.12 -12.05
N VAL A 71 -5.87 21.07 -12.74
CA VAL A 71 -5.81 19.67 -12.26
C VAL A 71 -4.36 19.22 -12.04
N GLU A 72 -3.47 19.54 -12.97
CA GLU A 72 -2.05 19.25 -12.87
C GLU A 72 -1.41 20.01 -11.71
N THR A 73 -1.65 21.32 -11.62
CA THR A 73 -1.13 22.16 -10.52
C THR A 73 -1.58 21.63 -9.17
N LEU A 74 -2.85 21.22 -9.07
CA LEU A 74 -3.40 20.62 -7.86
C LEU A 74 -2.71 19.28 -7.53
N SER A 75 -2.52 18.42 -8.54
CA SER A 75 -1.84 17.12 -8.37
C SER A 75 -0.40 17.29 -7.89
N ILE A 76 0.34 18.27 -8.44
CA ILE A 76 1.69 18.61 -8.00
C ILE A 76 1.68 19.14 -6.57
N ALA A 77 0.82 20.12 -6.26
CA ALA A 77 0.77 20.75 -4.94
C ALA A 77 0.47 19.72 -3.84
N VAL A 78 -0.50 18.85 -4.07
CA VAL A 78 -0.84 17.75 -3.16
C VAL A 78 0.31 16.75 -3.03
N SER A 79 0.97 16.39 -4.13
CA SER A 79 2.13 15.50 -4.12
C SER A 79 3.29 16.05 -3.29
N VAL A 80 3.55 17.37 -3.36
CA VAL A 80 4.56 18.05 -2.53
C VAL A 80 4.20 17.95 -1.06
N ILE A 81 2.94 18.21 -0.69
CA ILE A 81 2.47 18.09 0.70
C ILE A 81 2.65 16.66 1.20
N MET A 82 2.24 15.66 0.41
CA MET A 82 2.41 14.25 0.76
C MET A 82 3.88 13.88 0.99
N ALA A 83 4.77 14.27 0.08
CA ALA A 83 6.21 13.99 0.19
C ALA A 83 6.83 14.65 1.42
N VAL A 84 6.51 15.92 1.70
CA VAL A 84 6.99 16.63 2.90
C VAL A 84 6.48 15.98 4.17
N SER A 85 5.19 15.63 4.22
CA SER A 85 4.61 14.92 5.37
C SER A 85 5.23 13.52 5.55
N TYR A 86 5.59 12.83 4.47
CA TYR A 86 6.32 11.55 4.56
C TYR A 86 7.72 11.73 5.14
N LEU A 87 8.48 12.72 4.68
CA LEU A 87 9.81 13.02 5.23
C LEU A 87 9.73 13.40 6.73
N ALA A 88 8.71 14.16 7.12
CA ALA A 88 8.44 14.45 8.53
C ALA A 88 8.09 13.17 9.31
N SER A 89 7.31 12.25 8.73
CA SER A 89 7.00 10.96 9.35
C SER A 89 8.25 10.06 9.52
N LEU A 90 9.18 10.11 8.56
CA LEU A 90 10.47 9.41 8.67
C LEU A 90 11.33 10.01 9.78
N LEU A 91 11.40 11.34 9.88
CA LEU A 91 12.09 12.01 10.99
C LEU A 91 11.47 11.61 12.34
N PHE A 92 10.13 11.51 12.39
CA PHE A 92 9.40 11.08 13.58
C PHE A 92 9.74 9.64 13.97
N SER A 93 9.63 8.71 13.03
CA SER A 93 9.83 7.27 13.26
C SER A 93 11.30 6.91 13.52
N LEU A 94 12.24 7.50 12.78
CA LEU A 94 13.65 7.13 12.83
C LEU A 94 14.45 7.87 13.90
N HIS A 95 14.02 9.08 14.28
CA HIS A 95 14.78 9.93 15.19
C HIS A 95 14.03 10.28 16.47
N THR A 96 12.92 11.03 16.39
CA THR A 96 12.32 11.63 17.59
C THR A 96 11.53 10.63 18.43
N HIS A 97 10.88 9.65 17.81
CA HIS A 97 10.02 8.67 18.47
C HIS A 97 10.43 7.23 18.15
N LYS A 98 11.73 7.00 17.95
CA LYS A 98 12.29 5.69 17.65
C LYS A 98 11.80 4.59 18.60
N HIS A 99 11.59 4.89 19.88
CA HIS A 99 11.09 3.96 20.90
C HIS A 99 9.71 3.35 20.60
N LEU A 100 8.87 4.01 19.79
CA LEU A 100 7.56 3.49 19.37
C LEU A 100 7.66 2.49 18.21
N TYR A 101 8.77 2.53 17.46
CA TYR A 101 9.01 1.74 16.24
C TYR A 101 10.19 0.77 16.40
N THR A 102 10.91 0.83 17.51
CA THR A 102 12.01 -0.11 17.78
C THR A 102 11.42 -1.39 18.30
N VAL A 103 11.57 -2.43 17.49
CA VAL A 103 11.30 -3.78 17.94
C VAL A 103 12.62 -4.43 18.34
N ASP A 104 12.61 -5.21 19.42
CA ASP A 104 13.77 -5.99 19.84
C ASP A 104 14.22 -6.90 18.69
N THR A 105 15.33 -6.51 18.07
CA THR A 105 16.03 -7.22 17.01
C THR A 105 17.18 -8.07 17.55
N ALA A 106 17.23 -8.27 18.87
CA ALA A 106 18.29 -9.01 19.56
C ALA A 106 18.55 -10.41 18.98
N ASP A 107 17.55 -11.02 18.35
CA ASP A 107 17.65 -12.34 17.72
C ASP A 107 18.11 -12.32 16.24
N TYR A 108 18.31 -11.15 15.63
CA TYR A 108 18.71 -11.03 14.22
C TYR A 108 20.24 -10.93 14.07
N VAL A 109 20.87 -12.09 13.87
CA VAL A 109 22.28 -12.17 13.50
C VAL A 109 22.44 -11.89 12.01
N ALA A 110 23.27 -10.91 11.65
CA ALA A 110 23.58 -10.61 10.25
C ALA A 110 24.21 -11.83 9.56
N ARG A 111 23.50 -12.43 8.60
CA ARG A 111 23.95 -13.64 7.90
C ARG A 111 24.91 -13.35 6.75
N TRP A 112 24.81 -12.18 6.13
CA TRP A 112 25.62 -11.79 4.97
C TRP A 112 26.47 -10.56 5.27
N SER A 113 27.65 -10.50 4.65
CA SER A 113 28.46 -9.29 4.67
C SER A 113 27.79 -8.18 3.86
N VAL A 114 28.06 -6.92 4.22
CA VAL A 114 27.49 -5.73 3.55
C VAL A 114 27.73 -5.78 2.03
N LYS A 115 28.92 -6.18 1.58
CA LYS A 115 29.24 -6.31 0.15
C LYS A 115 28.35 -7.32 -0.55
N LYS A 116 28.11 -8.49 0.08
CA LYS A 116 27.24 -9.51 -0.48
C LYS A 116 25.79 -9.01 -0.54
N SER A 117 25.31 -8.34 0.51
CA SER A 117 23.95 -7.77 0.54
C SER A 117 23.73 -6.73 -0.57
N ILE A 118 24.69 -5.82 -0.78
CA ILE A 118 24.62 -4.83 -1.85
C ILE A 118 24.63 -5.50 -3.23
N ALA A 119 25.51 -6.48 -3.45
CA ALA A 119 25.59 -7.20 -4.72
C ALA A 119 24.29 -7.95 -5.05
N VAL A 120 23.71 -8.64 -4.06
CA VAL A 120 22.43 -9.35 -4.23
C VAL A 120 21.30 -8.36 -4.46
N LEU A 121 21.24 -7.25 -3.71
CA LEU A 121 20.23 -6.22 -3.90
C LEU A 121 20.27 -5.67 -5.33
N PHE A 122 21.45 -5.28 -5.81
CA PHE A 122 21.62 -4.75 -7.17
C PHE A 122 21.20 -5.77 -8.24
N ALA A 123 21.65 -7.02 -8.12
CA ALA A 123 21.30 -8.08 -9.07
C ALA A 123 19.78 -8.35 -9.08
N SER A 124 19.14 -8.39 -7.91
CA SER A 124 17.69 -8.55 -7.80
C SER A 124 16.95 -7.36 -8.41
N THR A 125 17.39 -6.12 -8.17
CA THR A 125 16.78 -4.92 -8.75
C THR A 125 16.84 -4.93 -10.28
N VAL A 126 17.98 -5.28 -10.87
CA VAL A 126 18.12 -5.40 -12.33
C VAL A 126 17.20 -6.51 -12.86
N THR A 127 17.16 -7.65 -12.20
CA THR A 127 16.31 -8.78 -12.61
C THR A 127 14.82 -8.41 -12.57
N VAL A 128 14.38 -7.75 -11.50
CA VAL A 128 13.00 -7.23 -11.37
C VAL A 128 12.71 -6.23 -12.49
N ALA A 129 13.63 -5.32 -12.82
CA ALA A 129 13.43 -4.38 -13.92
C ALA A 129 13.21 -5.10 -15.27
N VAL A 130 14.01 -6.12 -15.58
CA VAL A 130 13.83 -6.92 -16.81
C VAL A 130 12.50 -7.67 -16.82
N ILE A 131 12.13 -8.31 -15.70
CA ILE A 131 10.86 -9.04 -15.60
C ILE A 131 9.67 -8.09 -15.67
N SER A 132 9.75 -6.90 -15.07
CA SER A 132 8.71 -5.88 -15.14
C SER A 132 8.46 -5.39 -16.57
N GLU A 133 9.51 -5.21 -17.38
CA GLU A 133 9.36 -4.86 -18.79
C GLU A 133 8.59 -5.95 -19.57
N ILE A 134 8.96 -7.22 -19.36
CA ILE A 134 8.29 -8.37 -19.97
C ILE A 134 6.83 -8.46 -19.49
N LEU A 135 6.59 -8.24 -18.19
CA LEU A 135 5.26 -8.27 -17.59
C LEU A 135 4.37 -7.19 -18.20
N VAL A 136 4.83 -5.95 -18.28
CA VAL A 136 4.07 -4.82 -18.84
C VAL A 136 3.69 -5.10 -20.31
N GLY A 137 4.64 -5.59 -21.11
CA GLY A 137 4.39 -5.98 -22.50
C GLY A 137 3.41 -7.16 -22.67
N SER A 138 3.13 -7.90 -21.60
CA SER A 138 2.20 -9.03 -21.62
C SER A 138 0.79 -8.67 -21.15
N ILE A 139 0.56 -7.46 -20.63
CA ILE A 139 -0.74 -7.07 -20.04
C ILE A 139 -1.83 -6.96 -21.09
N GLU A 140 -1.58 -6.28 -22.21
CA GLU A 140 -2.56 -6.13 -23.30
C GLU A 140 -3.01 -7.49 -23.86
N PRO A 141 -2.08 -8.41 -24.26
CA PRO A 141 -2.48 -9.76 -24.66
C PRO A 141 -3.23 -10.54 -23.57
N LEU A 142 -2.89 -10.34 -22.30
CA LEU A 142 -3.58 -11.00 -21.19
C LEU A 142 -5.03 -10.52 -21.06
N ALA A 143 -5.24 -9.20 -21.15
CA ALA A 143 -6.56 -8.58 -21.10
C ALA A 143 -7.46 -9.07 -22.24
N GLU A 144 -6.93 -9.09 -23.47
CA GLU A 144 -7.67 -9.54 -24.66
C GLU A 144 -8.02 -11.04 -24.62
N ASN A 145 -7.06 -11.90 -24.25
CA ASN A 145 -7.26 -13.35 -24.31
C ASN A 145 -8.11 -13.91 -23.16
N LEU A 146 -7.99 -13.33 -21.95
CA LEU A 146 -8.73 -13.79 -20.78
C LEU A 146 -10.01 -12.99 -20.51
N GLY A 147 -10.23 -11.88 -21.24
CA GLY A 147 -11.32 -10.95 -20.99
C GLY A 147 -11.22 -10.27 -19.63
N TRP A 148 -10.00 -10.10 -19.11
CA TRP A 148 -9.76 -9.44 -17.82
C TRP A 148 -9.69 -7.93 -17.98
N THR A 149 -10.29 -7.20 -17.05
CA THR A 149 -10.32 -5.74 -17.08
C THR A 149 -8.95 -5.18 -16.68
N GLU A 150 -8.53 -4.06 -17.25
CA GLU A 150 -7.28 -3.39 -16.85
C GLU A 150 -7.27 -3.05 -15.35
N LEU A 151 -8.44 -2.72 -14.82
CA LEU A 151 -8.63 -2.44 -13.40
C LEU A 151 -8.33 -3.68 -12.56
N PHE A 152 -8.87 -4.86 -12.90
CA PHE A 152 -8.58 -6.11 -12.18
C PHE A 152 -7.10 -6.50 -12.30
N ILE A 153 -6.52 -6.38 -13.49
CA ILE A 153 -5.10 -6.70 -13.70
C ILE A 153 -4.22 -5.81 -12.83
N GLY A 154 -4.45 -4.49 -12.85
CA GLY A 154 -3.67 -3.56 -12.04
C GLY A 154 -3.91 -3.73 -10.54
N MET A 155 -5.18 -3.71 -10.12
CA MET A 155 -5.58 -3.64 -8.72
C MET A 155 -5.42 -4.97 -7.97
N ILE A 156 -5.54 -6.10 -8.65
CA ILE A 156 -5.46 -7.42 -8.02
C ILE A 156 -4.20 -8.15 -8.46
N PHE A 157 -4.07 -8.45 -9.76
CA PHE A 157 -3.02 -9.34 -10.25
C PHE A 157 -1.61 -8.77 -10.04
N ILE A 158 -1.36 -7.54 -10.51
CA ILE A 158 -0.06 -6.87 -10.39
C ILE A 158 0.28 -6.57 -8.92
N ALA A 159 -0.70 -6.09 -8.15
CA ALA A 159 -0.50 -5.77 -6.75
C ALA A 159 -0.08 -6.98 -5.91
N ILE A 160 -0.69 -8.15 -6.13
CA ILE A 160 -0.32 -9.39 -5.44
C ILE A 160 1.14 -9.76 -5.74
N ILE A 161 1.55 -9.68 -7.01
CA ILE A 161 2.91 -10.04 -7.43
C ILE A 161 3.93 -9.06 -6.86
N GLY A 162 3.65 -7.75 -6.97
CA GLY A 162 4.53 -6.68 -6.50
C GLY A 162 4.82 -6.74 -5.01
N ASN A 163 3.83 -7.14 -4.21
CA ASN A 163 3.93 -7.13 -2.75
C ASN A 163 4.12 -8.53 -2.14
N ALA A 164 4.24 -9.60 -2.94
CA ALA A 164 4.30 -10.98 -2.46
C ALA A 164 5.36 -11.24 -1.37
N ALA A 165 6.54 -10.62 -1.48
CA ALA A 165 7.59 -10.75 -0.48
C ALA A 165 7.20 -10.15 0.88
N GLU A 166 6.47 -9.04 0.88
CA GLU A 166 5.93 -8.41 2.09
C GLU A 166 4.82 -9.26 2.70
N HIS A 167 3.97 -9.89 1.86
CA HIS A 167 2.91 -10.80 2.31
C HIS A 167 3.48 -11.93 3.17
N VAL A 168 4.47 -12.64 2.62
CA VAL A 168 5.11 -13.79 3.29
C VAL A 168 5.78 -13.35 4.58
N SER A 169 6.47 -12.21 4.55
CA SER A 169 7.21 -11.68 5.71
C SER A 169 6.26 -11.31 6.86
N ALA A 170 5.22 -10.53 6.57
CA ALA A 170 4.24 -10.08 7.57
C ALA A 170 3.50 -11.26 8.21
N VAL A 171 3.02 -12.21 7.39
CA VAL A 171 2.31 -13.40 7.89
C VAL A 171 3.22 -14.27 8.76
N THR A 172 4.46 -14.52 8.33
CA THR A 172 5.42 -15.32 9.10
C THR A 172 5.72 -14.70 10.46
N ILE A 173 5.84 -13.37 10.51
CA ILE A 173 6.10 -12.61 11.74
C ILE A 173 4.86 -12.59 12.64
N ALA A 174 3.66 -12.46 12.08
CA ALA A 174 2.41 -12.53 12.84
C ALA A 174 2.20 -13.89 13.52
N ILE A 175 2.48 -14.99 12.81
CA ILE A 175 2.46 -16.36 13.37
C ILE A 175 3.40 -16.48 14.57
N LYS A 176 4.57 -15.85 14.51
CA LYS A 176 5.55 -15.78 15.62
C LYS A 176 5.14 -14.85 16.77
N ASN A 177 3.88 -14.44 16.82
CA ASN A 177 3.32 -13.59 17.85
C ASN A 177 3.94 -12.19 17.94
N ARG A 178 4.33 -11.62 16.80
CA ARG A 178 4.88 -10.26 16.71
C ARG A 178 3.98 -9.39 15.84
N MET A 179 2.73 -9.19 16.27
CA MET A 179 1.73 -8.48 15.47
C MET A 179 2.10 -7.02 15.19
N ASP A 180 2.77 -6.34 16.13
CA ASP A 180 3.34 -5.00 15.93
C ASP A 180 4.17 -4.88 14.65
N LEU A 181 5.06 -5.86 14.42
CA LEU A 181 5.93 -5.87 13.25
C LEU A 181 5.14 -6.15 11.97
N ALA A 182 4.17 -7.05 12.02
CA ALA A 182 3.31 -7.34 10.87
C ALA A 182 2.49 -6.11 10.46
N LEU A 183 1.95 -5.38 11.44
CA LEU A 183 1.26 -4.10 11.24
C LEU A 183 2.20 -3.04 10.66
N GLN A 184 3.42 -2.91 11.19
CA GLN A 184 4.41 -1.98 10.68
C GLN A 184 4.81 -2.28 9.22
N ILE A 185 4.94 -3.56 8.85
CA ILE A 185 5.24 -3.95 7.46
C ILE A 185 4.08 -3.52 6.55
N ALA A 186 2.84 -3.87 6.88
CA ALA A 186 1.71 -3.60 6.00
C ALA A 186 1.33 -2.11 5.94
N ILE A 187 1.17 -1.45 7.09
CA ILE A 187 0.78 -0.03 7.16
C ILE A 187 1.95 0.87 6.74
N GLY A 188 3.18 0.53 7.11
CA GLY A 188 4.37 1.26 6.71
C GLY A 188 4.56 1.24 5.19
N SER A 189 4.47 0.06 4.56
CA SER A 189 4.52 -0.08 3.10
C SER A 189 3.39 0.71 2.42
N THR A 190 2.16 0.61 2.94
CA THR A 190 1.01 1.41 2.44
C THR A 190 1.27 2.91 2.51
N THR A 191 1.76 3.39 3.65
CA THR A 191 2.08 4.81 3.88
C THR A 191 3.18 5.27 2.92
N GLN A 192 4.21 4.46 2.70
CA GLN A 192 5.28 4.75 1.76
C GLN A 192 4.77 4.80 0.31
N ILE A 193 3.92 3.85 -0.09
CA ILE A 193 3.33 3.85 -1.43
C ILE A 193 2.53 5.13 -1.64
N ALA A 194 1.60 5.43 -0.73
CA ALA A 194 0.73 6.58 -0.86
C ALA A 194 1.49 7.90 -0.75
N MET A 195 2.35 8.08 0.26
CA MET A 195 2.94 9.40 0.56
C MET A 195 4.30 9.65 -0.08
N PHE A 196 4.93 8.64 -0.68
CA PHE A 196 6.24 8.79 -1.34
C PHE A 196 6.23 8.29 -2.78
N VAL A 197 5.85 7.03 -3.02
CA VAL A 197 5.88 6.46 -4.37
C VAL A 197 4.95 7.22 -5.31
N VAL A 198 3.71 7.52 -4.88
CA VAL A 198 2.77 8.31 -5.70
C VAL A 198 3.33 9.70 -6.04
N PRO A 199 3.80 10.53 -5.08
CA PRO A 199 4.47 11.79 -5.42
C PRO A 199 5.66 11.65 -6.38
N VAL A 200 6.52 10.66 -6.17
CA VAL A 200 7.66 10.40 -7.06
C VAL A 200 7.16 10.06 -8.48
N LEU A 201 6.12 9.26 -8.61
CA LEU A 201 5.51 8.93 -9.91
C LEU A 201 4.89 10.17 -10.57
N VAL A 202 4.20 11.03 -9.82
CA VAL A 202 3.70 12.31 -10.34
C VAL A 202 4.85 13.18 -10.85
N PHE A 203 5.91 13.39 -10.07
CA PHE A 203 7.04 14.22 -10.51
C PHE A 203 7.81 13.62 -11.69
N THR A 204 8.05 12.31 -11.67
CA THR A 204 8.80 11.63 -12.74
C THR A 204 7.99 11.49 -14.02
N SER A 205 6.65 11.47 -13.94
CA SER A 205 5.79 11.40 -15.13
C SER A 205 5.95 12.57 -16.09
N TYR A 206 6.42 13.73 -15.61
CA TYR A 206 6.71 14.92 -16.44
C TYR A 206 7.92 14.74 -17.37
N PHE A 207 8.72 13.69 -17.19
CA PHE A 207 9.76 13.33 -18.16
C PHE A 207 9.21 12.47 -19.32
N PHE A 208 7.93 12.12 -19.30
CA PHE A 208 7.26 11.30 -20.31
C PHE A 208 6.10 12.08 -20.96
N GLU A 209 5.58 11.56 -22.08
CA GLU A 209 4.56 12.24 -22.88
C GLU A 209 3.21 12.41 -22.18
N ASN A 210 2.89 11.51 -21.23
CA ASN A 210 1.61 11.49 -20.52
C ASN A 210 1.84 11.66 -19.01
N PRO A 211 1.77 12.90 -18.48
CA PRO A 211 1.90 13.15 -17.05
C PRO A 211 0.80 12.44 -16.25
N MET A 212 1.20 11.85 -15.13
CA MET A 212 0.31 11.21 -14.18
C MET A 212 -0.27 12.25 -13.23
N ASN A 213 -1.60 12.31 -13.15
CA ASN A 213 -2.32 13.08 -12.16
C ASN A 213 -2.81 12.23 -10.98
N LEU A 214 -3.31 12.88 -9.93
CA LEU A 214 -3.89 12.23 -8.75
C LEU A 214 -5.39 11.92 -8.90
N ILE A 215 -5.93 11.92 -10.13
CA ILE A 215 -7.35 11.62 -10.35
C ILE A 215 -7.51 10.11 -10.50
N PHE A 216 -7.81 9.42 -9.40
CA PHE A 216 -8.23 8.02 -9.42
C PHE A 216 -9.71 7.91 -9.81
N THR A 217 -10.13 6.75 -10.31
CA THR A 217 -11.54 6.49 -10.59
C THR A 217 -12.35 6.46 -9.31
N THR A 218 -13.66 6.70 -9.40
CA THR A 218 -14.56 6.65 -8.24
C THR A 218 -14.50 5.31 -7.51
N PHE A 219 -14.37 4.20 -8.25
CA PHE A 219 -14.23 2.87 -7.67
C PHE A 219 -12.92 2.71 -6.89
N GLU A 220 -11.79 3.11 -7.47
CA GLU A 220 -10.48 3.06 -6.80
C GLU A 220 -10.48 3.90 -5.50
N LEU A 221 -11.03 5.11 -5.55
CA LEU A 221 -11.16 5.97 -4.37
C LEU A 221 -12.03 5.35 -3.30
N ALA A 222 -13.20 4.81 -3.68
CA ALA A 222 -14.09 4.13 -2.74
C ALA A 222 -13.41 2.92 -2.10
N ALA A 223 -12.63 2.15 -2.87
CA ALA A 223 -11.88 1.00 -2.38
C ALA A 223 -10.80 1.42 -1.36
N ILE A 224 -9.99 2.44 -1.68
CA ILE A 224 -8.96 2.98 -0.77
C ILE A 224 -9.58 3.49 0.53
N VAL A 225 -10.61 4.33 0.43
CA VAL A 225 -11.29 4.90 1.60
C VAL A 225 -11.87 3.80 2.47
N SER A 226 -12.57 2.83 1.87
CA SER A 226 -13.16 1.70 2.60
C SER A 226 -12.09 0.86 3.29
N ALA A 227 -10.97 0.58 2.62
CA ALA A 227 -9.87 -0.19 3.19
C ALA A 227 -9.24 0.53 4.40
N VAL A 228 -8.98 1.83 4.28
CA VAL A 228 -8.37 2.63 5.34
C VAL A 228 -9.31 2.78 6.54
N LEU A 229 -10.61 2.99 6.31
CA LEU A 229 -11.60 3.04 7.39
C LEU A 229 -11.74 1.70 8.10
N MET A 230 -11.77 0.60 7.35
CA MET A 230 -11.84 -0.75 7.93
C MET A 230 -10.63 -1.03 8.81
N VAL A 231 -9.41 -0.82 8.30
CA VAL A 231 -8.18 -1.04 9.07
C VAL A 231 -8.12 -0.11 10.28
N LYS A 232 -8.45 1.18 10.12
CA LYS A 232 -8.50 2.13 11.25
C LYS A 232 -9.43 1.63 12.36
N SER A 233 -10.61 1.13 12.01
CA SER A 233 -11.59 0.62 12.98
C SER A 233 -11.09 -0.63 13.69
N ILE A 234 -10.43 -1.55 12.97
CA ILE A 234 -9.95 -2.81 13.55
C ILE A 234 -8.77 -2.58 14.49
N ILE A 235 -7.84 -1.69 14.15
CA ILE A 235 -6.61 -1.51 14.94
C ILE A 235 -6.76 -0.57 16.14
N GLU A 236 -7.97 -0.06 16.39
CA GLU A 236 -8.21 1.02 17.36
C GLU A 236 -8.06 0.56 18.83
N ASP A 237 -8.42 -0.69 19.11
CA ASP A 237 -8.41 -1.29 20.46
C ASP A 237 -7.06 -1.92 20.84
N GLY A 238 -6.12 -2.03 19.89
CA GLY A 238 -4.78 -2.58 20.12
C GLY A 238 -4.72 -4.11 20.09
N LYS A 239 -5.77 -4.77 19.65
CA LYS A 239 -5.89 -6.23 19.66
C LYS A 239 -6.29 -6.73 18.28
N SER A 240 -5.98 -7.99 18.03
CA SER A 240 -6.37 -8.67 16.80
C SER A 240 -6.80 -10.09 17.07
N ASN A 241 -7.76 -10.58 16.28
CA ASN A 241 -8.17 -11.99 16.29
C ASN A 241 -8.32 -12.54 14.86
N TRP A 242 -8.49 -13.87 14.75
CA TRP A 242 -8.59 -14.54 13.46
C TRP A 242 -9.83 -14.10 12.66
N PHE A 243 -10.91 -13.71 13.33
CA PHE A 243 -12.17 -13.33 12.69
C PHE A 243 -12.07 -11.96 12.02
N GLU A 244 -11.40 -10.99 12.65
CA GLU A 244 -11.04 -9.71 12.01
C GLU A 244 -10.18 -9.93 10.77
N GLY A 245 -9.25 -10.90 10.84
CA GLY A 245 -8.49 -11.33 9.67
C GLY A 245 -9.39 -11.80 8.52
N LEU A 246 -10.40 -12.61 8.83
CA LEU A 246 -11.39 -13.07 7.86
C LEU A 246 -12.25 -11.91 7.31
N GLN A 247 -12.62 -10.92 8.13
CA GLN A 247 -13.37 -9.74 7.69
C GLN A 247 -12.57 -8.88 6.69
N LEU A 248 -11.28 -8.68 6.96
CA LEU A 248 -10.36 -7.99 6.04
C LEU A 248 -10.23 -8.74 4.70
N LEU A 249 -10.03 -10.06 4.75
CA LEU A 249 -9.95 -10.91 3.56
C LEU A 249 -11.27 -10.94 2.78
N GLY A 250 -12.41 -11.00 3.48
CA GLY A 250 -13.73 -10.92 2.87
C GLY A 250 -13.95 -9.60 2.14
N THR A 251 -13.53 -8.49 2.75
CA THR A 251 -13.59 -7.15 2.14
C THR A 251 -12.72 -7.08 0.89
N TYR A 252 -11.49 -7.60 0.95
CA TYR A 252 -10.60 -7.69 -0.22
C TYR A 252 -11.21 -8.55 -1.34
N GLY A 253 -11.77 -9.71 -1.01
CA GLY A 253 -12.42 -10.62 -1.96
C GLY A 253 -13.61 -9.97 -2.66
N ILE A 254 -14.44 -9.21 -1.94
CA ILE A 254 -15.53 -8.44 -2.54
C ILE A 254 -14.99 -7.42 -3.54
N MET A 255 -13.96 -6.64 -3.18
CA MET A 255 -13.34 -5.67 -4.10
C MET A 255 -12.72 -6.35 -5.34
N ALA A 256 -12.12 -7.54 -5.18
CA ALA A 256 -11.57 -8.32 -6.27
C ALA A 256 -12.65 -8.78 -7.25
N VAL A 257 -13.78 -9.28 -6.75
CA VAL A 257 -14.91 -9.69 -7.60
C VAL A 257 -15.52 -8.49 -8.32
N VAL A 258 -15.70 -7.36 -7.65
CA VAL A 258 -16.25 -6.15 -8.28
C VAL A 258 -15.29 -5.61 -9.35
N SER A 259 -13.99 -5.51 -9.06
CA SER A 259 -13.01 -5.05 -10.05
C SER A 259 -12.90 -5.97 -11.28
N PHE A 260 -13.11 -7.28 -11.10
CA PHE A 260 -13.17 -8.24 -12.20
C PHE A 260 -14.37 -8.01 -13.13
N LEU A 261 -15.52 -7.62 -12.57
CA LEU A 261 -16.76 -7.38 -13.32
C LEU A 261 -16.93 -5.92 -13.76
N HIS A 262 -16.10 -5.01 -13.26
CA HIS A 262 -16.19 -3.59 -13.57
C HIS A 262 -15.67 -3.33 -14.99
N PRO A 263 -16.49 -2.73 -15.88
CA PRO A 263 -16.10 -2.46 -17.26
C PRO A 263 -14.93 -1.48 -17.38
#